data_AF-A0A925BMJ7-F1
#
_entry.id   AF-A0A925BMJ7-F1
#
_cell.length_a   1.000
_cell.length_b   1.000
_cell.length_c   1.000
_cell.angle_alpha   90.00
_cell.angle_beta   90.00
_cell.angle_gamma   90.00
#
_symmetry.space_group_name_H-M   'P 1'
#
loop_
_entity.id
_entity.type
_entity.pdbx_description
1 polymer ?
#
loop_
_entity_poly.entity_id
_entity_poly.type
_entity_poly.pdbx_seq_one_letter_code
_entity_poly.pdbx_strand_id
1 'polypeptide(L)' 'FFDAARHLILTKGTDAHDFKFAASALEDFTHASPNVRPRLLAASVFYLKGSRDGDSPLLQRARGALASL' A
#
# COMPACT_ATOMS: atom_id res chain seq x y z
N PHE A 1 -8.84 0.05 -8.38
CA PHE A 1 -7.87 -0.82 -7.67
C PHE A 1 -6.66 -0.03 -7.18
N PHE A 2 -5.85 0.57 -8.07
CA PHE A 2 -4.59 1.24 -7.71
C PHE A 2 -4.76 2.33 -6.64
N ASP A 3 -5.78 3.18 -6.74
CA ASP A 3 -6.00 4.23 -5.74
C ASP A 3 -6.38 3.66 -4.37
N ALA A 4 -7.16 2.58 -4.35
CA ALA A 4 -7.46 1.86 -3.11
C ALA A 4 -6.18 1.23 -2.52
N ALA A 5 -5.35 0.59 -3.34
CA ALA A 5 -4.07 0.02 -2.88
C ALA A 5 -3.14 1.11 -2.31
N ARG A 6 -3.07 2.28 -2.97
CA ARG A 6 -2.31 3.45 -2.48
C ARG A 6 -2.85 3.97 -1.15
N HIS A 7 -4.17 4.12 -1.04
CA HIS A 7 -4.78 4.57 0.20
C HIS A 7 -4.56 3.56 1.34
N LEU A 8 -4.67 2.26 1.05
CA LEU A 8 -4.45 1.20 2.03
C LEU A 8 -3.00 1.14 2.49
N ILE A 9 -2.01 1.25 1.60
CA ILE A 9 -0.62 1.24 2.06
C ILE A 9 -0.29 2.44 2.95
N LEU A 10 -0.81 3.63 2.63
CA LEU A 10 -0.59 4.84 3.42
C LEU A 10 -1.27 4.79 4.80
N THR A 11 -2.40 4.08 4.91
CA THR A 11 -3.17 3.99 6.16
C THR A 11 -2.79 2.79 7.02
N LYS A 12 -2.33 1.70 6.41
CA LYS A 12 -2.11 0.41 7.08
C LYS A 12 -0.62 0.01 7.17
N GLY A 13 0.26 0.61 6.38
CA GLY A 13 1.69 0.31 6.38
C GLY A 13 2.35 0.66 7.72
N THR A 14 3.20 -0.22 8.23
CA THR A 14 3.84 -0.06 9.55
C THR A 14 5.34 0.19 9.49
N ASP A 15 6.00 -0.18 8.38
CA ASP A 15 7.44 0.01 8.22
C ASP A 15 7.84 0.37 6.78
N ALA A 16 9.13 0.66 6.59
CA ALA A 16 9.68 1.03 5.29
C ALA A 16 9.55 -0.08 4.22
N HIS A 17 9.47 -1.36 4.62
CA HIS A 17 9.34 -2.47 3.68
C HIS A 17 7.96 -2.51 3.06
N ASP A 18 6.92 -2.26 3.84
CA ASP A 18 5.56 -2.13 3.33
C ASP A 18 5.51 -1.08 2.21
N PHE A 19 6.01 0.13 2.49
CA PHE A 19 5.94 1.23 1.52
C PHE A 19 6.76 0.96 0.27
N LYS A 20 8.02 0.51 0.40
CA LYS A 20 8.91 0.34 -0.75
C LYS A 20 8.39 -0.73 -1.71
N PHE A 21 7.97 -1.89 -1.21
CA PHE A 21 7.56 -2.99 -2.07
C PHE A 21 6.19 -2.74 -2.70
N ALA A 22 5.24 -2.16 -1.96
CA ALA A 22 3.95 -1.78 -2.53
C ALA A 22 4.11 -0.68 -3.59
N ALA A 23 4.92 0.35 -3.34
CA ALA A 23 5.17 1.41 -4.31
C ALA A 23 5.82 0.86 -5.58
N SER A 24 6.89 0.07 -5.45
CA SER A 24 7.56 -0.56 -6.60
C SER A 24 6.60 -1.45 -7.39
N ALA A 25 5.80 -2.30 -6.74
CA ALA A 25 4.82 -3.14 -7.44
C ALA A 25 3.80 -2.33 -8.24
N LEU A 26 3.31 -1.22 -7.68
CA LEU A 26 2.32 -0.37 -8.34
C LEU A 26 2.94 0.43 -9.50
N GLU A 27 4.20 0.86 -9.36
CA GLU A 27 4.94 1.56 -10.42
C GLU A 27 5.34 0.61 -11.56
N ASP A 28 5.92 -0.54 -11.24
CA ASP A 28 6.36 -1.55 -12.20
C ASP A 28 5.20 -2.07 -13.04
N PHE A 29 3.99 -2.18 -12.47
CA PHE A 29 2.81 -2.57 -13.24
C PHE A 29 2.57 -1.67 -14.45
N THR A 30 2.80 -0.36 -14.30
CA THR A 30 2.57 0.60 -15.40
C THR A 30 3.59 0.45 -16.52
N HIS A 31 4.81 0.04 -16.18
CA HIS A 31 5.93 -0.16 -17.11
C HIS A 31 6.03 -1.59 -17.67
N ALA A 32 5.44 -2.57 -16.99
CA ALA A 32 5.44 -3.96 -17.42
C ALA A 32 4.62 -4.17 -18.70
N SER A 33 5.06 -5.12 -19.53
CA SER A 33 4.33 -5.54 -20.73
C SER A 33 2.95 -6.10 -20.38
N PRO A 34 1.92 -5.96 -21.25
CA PRO A 34 0.55 -6.35 -20.93
C PRO A 34 0.39 -7.82 -20.48
N ASN A 35 1.19 -8.74 -21.04
CA ASN A 35 1.18 -10.16 -20.69
C ASN A 35 1.85 -10.49 -19.34
N VAL A 36 2.66 -9.60 -18.78
CA VAL A 36 3.36 -9.79 -17.49
C VAL A 36 2.56 -9.18 -16.34
N ARG A 37 1.83 -8.09 -16.58
CA ARG A 37 1.05 -7.35 -15.58
C ARG A 37 0.22 -8.22 -14.62
N PRO A 38 -0.57 -9.22 -15.07
CA PRO A 38 -1.35 -10.04 -14.14
C PRO A 38 -0.47 -10.89 -13.21
N ARG A 39 0.66 -11.40 -13.71
CA ARG A 39 1.59 -12.23 -12.94
C ARG A 39 2.36 -11.40 -11.92
N LEU A 40 2.81 -10.21 -12.33
CA LEU A 40 3.44 -9.24 -11.43
C LEU A 40 2.50 -8.91 -10.27
N LEU A 41 1.27 -8.51 -10.58
CA LEU A 41 0.31 -8.13 -9.53
C LEU A 41 -0.01 -9.30 -8.60
N ALA A 42 -0.18 -10.51 -9.12
CA ALA A 42 -0.41 -11.71 -8.32
C ALA A 42 0.77 -12.03 -7.38
N ALA A 43 2.02 -11.89 -7.87
CA ALA A 43 3.22 -12.10 -7.06
C ALA A 43 3.41 -11.03 -5.98
N SER A 44 2.88 -9.82 -6.20
CA SER A 44 3.01 -8.70 -5.26
C SER A 44 1.96 -8.68 -4.14
N VAL A 45 0.95 -9.55 -4.14
CA VAL A 45 -0.17 -9.49 -3.17
C VAL A 45 0.30 -9.53 -1.72
N PHE A 46 1.37 -10.27 -1.42
CA PHE A 46 1.95 -10.34 -0.07
C PHE A 46 2.43 -8.97 0.46
N TYR A 47 2.82 -8.07 -0.44
CA TYR A 47 3.31 -6.72 -0.11
C TYR A 47 2.21 -5.65 -0.15
N LEU A 48 0.97 -6.02 -0.47
CA LEU A 48 -0.18 -5.10 -0.44
C LEU A 48 -0.92 -5.20 0.89
N LYS A 49 -1.68 -4.16 1.24
CA LYS A 49 -2.48 -4.12 2.47
C LYS A 49 -3.94 -4.45 2.20
N GLY A 50 -4.53 -5.22 3.09
CA GLY A 50 -5.93 -5.60 3.06
C GLY A 50 -6.83 -4.50 3.61
N SER A 51 -8.05 -4.39 3.08
CA SER A 51 -9.04 -3.44 3.60
C SER A 51 -9.51 -3.76 5.02
N ARG A 52 -9.30 -5.00 5.48
CA ARG A 52 -9.63 -5.47 6.83
C ARG A 52 -8.47 -5.34 7.81
N ASP A 53 -7.30 -4.90 7.36
CA ASP A 53 -6.14 -4.71 8.23
C ASP A 53 -6.38 -3.52 9.17
N GLY A 54 -5.75 -3.55 10.35
CA GLY A 54 -5.78 -2.44 11.30
C GLY A 54 -5.07 -1.20 10.76
N ASP A 55 -5.55 -0.01 11.10
CA ASP A 55 -4.83 1.24 10.84
C ASP A 55 -3.48 1.23 11.56
N SER A 56 -2.45 1.79 10.92
CA SER A 56 -1.11 1.81 11.49
C SER A 56 -1.04 2.68 12.76
N PRO A 57 -0.17 2.35 13.73
CA PRO A 57 0.03 3.20 14.91
C PRO A 57 0.47 4.63 14.54
N LEU A 58 1.15 4.81 13.40
CA LEU A 58 1.50 6.12 12.87
C LEU A 58 0.26 6.93 12.48
N LEU A 59 -0.65 6.33 11.70
CA LEU A 59 -1.88 7.00 11.29
C LEU A 59 -2.74 7.37 12.49
N GLN A 60 -2.87 6.46 13.46
CA GLN A 60 -3.63 6.71 14.69
C GLN A 60 -3.07 7.91 15.46
N ARG A 61 -1.73 7.98 15.65
CA ARG A 61 -1.08 9.12 16.29
C ARG A 61 -1.27 10.42 15.50
N ALA A 62 -1.15 10.39 14.17
CA ALA A 62 -1.34 11.56 13.33
C ALA A 62 -2.77 12.12 13.44
N ARG A 63 -3.79 11.24 13.39
CA ARG A 63 -5.19 11.63 13.59
C ARG A 63 -5.44 12.18 15.00
N GLY A 64 -4.86 11.56 16.02
CA GLY A 64 -4.97 12.03 17.40
C GLY A 64 -4.41 13.46 17.57
N ALA A 65 -3.24 13.73 17.00
CA ALA A 65 -2.64 15.06 17.04
C ALA A 65 -3.49 16.11 16.29
N LEU A 66 -3.99 15.78 15.09
CA LEU A 66 -4.85 16.67 14.32
C LEU A 66 -6.20 16.96 15.00
N ALA A 67 -6.77 15.99 15.72
CA ALA A 67 -8.02 16.19 16.47
C ALA A 67 -7.85 17.06 17.73
N SER A 68 -6.61 17.28 18.16
CA SER A 68 -6.28 18.16 19.30
C SER A 68 -5.89 19.59 18.90
N LEU A 69 -5.91 19.90 17.60
CA LEU A 69 -5.73 21.26 17.06
C LEU A 69 -7.07 21.99 17.02
#